data_AF-A0AAD5UEF3-F1
#
_entry.id   AF-A0AAD5UEF3-F1
#
_cell.length_a   1.000
_cell.length_b   1.000
_cell.length_c   1.000
_cell.angle_alpha   90.00
_cell.angle_beta   90.00
_cell.angle_gamma   90.00
#
_symmetry.space_group_name_H-M   'P 1'
#
loop_
_entity.id
_entity.type
_entity.pdbx_description
1 polymer ?
#
loop_
_entity_poly.entity_id
_entity_poly.type
_entity_poly.pdbx_seq_one_letter_code
_entity_poly.pdbx_strand_id
1 'polypeptide(L)'
;MILSIIVAAVSAWPAHELQARASLPQWVPPSPSDQRAPCPCLNSLANHGIINHNGQNITDDSLRYGFKTFFGVGDDVSNFFLSQVTTQHRNAYGLIDLKDMRLHGFIEHDASLVHDDLGQNTANENYITNQTLVDQLASYGENGILSTKQLRAFRSQREADSKSADPSYNFGVKQQFTAYGEAALMVKSFGDSNGNMQLDQITTWLGEERIPDDYVPPSPYNLLSVLGEAFYLRTGI
;
A
#
# COMPACT_ATOMS: atom_id res chain seq x y z
N MET A 1 -1.60 -17.59 -51.56
CA MET A 1 -0.84 -17.38 -50.31
C MET A 1 -1.41 -16.15 -49.63
N ILE A 2 -2.26 -16.34 -48.63
CA ILE A 2 -2.83 -15.26 -47.82
C ILE A 2 -1.94 -15.14 -46.58
N LEU A 3 -1.21 -14.03 -46.45
CA LEU A 3 -0.56 -13.66 -45.19
C LEU A 3 -1.63 -13.03 -44.29
N SER A 4 -2.08 -13.77 -43.28
CA SER A 4 -2.89 -13.22 -42.20
C SER A 4 -1.96 -12.49 -41.23
N ILE A 5 -1.99 -11.16 -41.25
CA ILE A 5 -1.38 -10.33 -40.20
C ILE A 5 -2.39 -10.29 -39.05
N ILE A 6 -2.06 -10.97 -37.96
CA ILE A 6 -2.75 -10.77 -36.68
C ILE A 6 -2.22 -9.45 -36.12
N VAL A 7 -2.97 -8.36 -36.32
CA VAL A 7 -2.78 -7.14 -35.52
C VAL A 7 -3.47 -7.41 -34.19
N ALA A 8 -2.70 -7.75 -33.16
CA ALA A 8 -3.19 -7.70 -31.79
C ALA A 8 -3.70 -6.27 -31.56
N ALA A 9 -4.95 -6.13 -31.10
CA ALA A 9 -5.49 -4.85 -30.70
C ALA A 9 -4.65 -4.35 -29.52
N VAL A 10 -3.70 -3.46 -29.79
CA VAL A 10 -3.04 -2.67 -28.76
C VAL A 10 -4.11 -1.72 -28.26
N SER A 11 -4.71 -2.01 -27.10
CA SER A 11 -5.54 -1.03 -26.42
C SER A 11 -4.69 0.22 -26.25
N ALA A 12 -5.18 1.35 -26.77
CA ALA A 12 -4.46 2.61 -26.64
C ALA A 12 -4.44 2.97 -25.15
N TRP A 13 -3.32 2.70 -24.49
CA TRP A 13 -3.13 3.10 -23.10
C TRP A 13 -3.17 4.63 -23.01
N PRO A 14 -3.85 5.19 -22.00
CA PRO A 14 -3.79 6.61 -21.73
C PRO A 14 -2.33 7.10 -21.62
N ALA A 15 -2.05 8.29 -22.13
CA ALA A 15 -0.70 8.85 -22.14
C ALA A 15 -0.04 8.95 -20.74
N HIS A 16 -0.85 9.05 -19.67
CA HIS A 16 -0.35 9.11 -18.30
C HIS A 16 0.21 7.75 -17.80
N GLU A 17 -0.40 6.63 -18.22
CA GLU A 17 0.07 5.27 -17.90
C GLU A 17 1.38 4.95 -18.64
N LEU A 18 1.48 5.39 -19.90
CA LEU A 18 2.70 5.29 -20.71
C LEU A 18 3.85 6.11 -20.10
N GLN A 19 3.56 7.30 -19.57
CA GLN A 19 4.57 8.16 -18.97
C GLN A 19 5.08 7.59 -17.65
N ALA A 20 4.20 7.10 -16.76
CA ALA A 20 4.59 6.49 -15.49
C ALA A 20 5.47 5.24 -15.66
N ARG A 21 5.10 4.35 -16.60
CA ARG A 21 5.89 3.14 -16.92
C ARG A 21 7.24 3.46 -17.55
N ALA A 22 7.31 4.44 -18.45
CA ALA A 22 8.56 4.86 -19.07
C ALA A 22 9.53 5.57 -18.10
N SER A 23 9.05 5.95 -16.90
CA SER A 23 9.79 6.76 -15.93
C SER A 23 9.94 6.14 -14.55
N LEU A 24 9.60 4.86 -14.33
CA LEU A 24 9.82 4.22 -13.02
C LEU A 24 11.32 4.18 -12.75
N PRO A 25 11.85 4.94 -11.77
CA PRO A 25 13.28 4.94 -11.54
C PRO A 25 13.72 3.60 -10.95
N GLN A 26 15.00 3.25 -11.08
CA GLN A 26 15.51 2.00 -10.56
C GLN A 26 15.27 1.88 -9.04
N TRP A 27 14.80 0.72 -8.60
CA TRP A 27 14.70 0.41 -7.17
C TRP A 27 16.08 0.29 -6.53
N VAL A 28 16.25 0.94 -5.38
CA VAL A 28 17.43 0.84 -4.53
C VAL A 28 16.96 0.44 -3.13
N PRO A 29 17.58 -0.56 -2.48
CA PRO A 29 17.22 -0.92 -1.10
C PRO A 29 17.59 0.23 -0.14
N PRO A 30 16.84 0.43 0.95
CA PRO A 30 17.23 1.38 1.99
C PRO A 30 18.55 0.99 2.64
N SER A 31 19.40 1.97 2.91
CA SER A 31 20.53 1.80 3.82
C SER A 31 20.07 1.82 5.28
N PRO A 32 20.89 1.34 6.24
CA PRO A 32 20.54 1.38 7.66
C PRO A 32 20.27 2.78 8.23
N SER A 33 20.74 3.84 7.56
CA SER A 33 20.48 5.23 7.96
C SER A 33 19.20 5.83 7.36
N ASP A 34 18.59 5.14 6.39
CA ASP A 34 17.39 5.63 5.72
C ASP A 34 16.14 5.31 6.53
N GLN A 35 15.20 6.25 6.55
CA GLN A 35 13.97 6.12 7.30
C GLN A 35 12.87 5.51 6.43
N ARG A 36 12.09 4.61 7.03
CA ARG A 36 10.96 3.94 6.38
C ARG A 36 9.73 3.95 7.30
N ALA A 37 8.56 3.99 6.72
CA ALA A 37 7.25 4.03 7.37
C ALA A 37 6.69 2.60 7.54
N PRO A 38 5.59 2.37 8.27
CA PRO A 38 4.83 1.12 8.20
C PRO A 38 3.94 1.04 6.93
N CYS A 39 4.27 1.81 5.88
CA CYS A 39 3.44 1.97 4.69
C CYS A 39 4.22 1.53 3.43
N PRO A 40 3.84 0.41 2.80
CA PRO A 40 4.57 -0.12 1.63
C PRO A 40 4.53 0.84 0.43
N CYS A 41 3.47 1.66 0.30
CA CYS A 41 3.39 2.69 -0.73
C CYS A 41 4.46 3.78 -0.55
N LEU A 42 4.55 4.38 0.65
CA LEU A 42 5.56 5.40 0.96
C LEU A 42 6.99 4.87 0.79
N ASN A 43 7.22 3.65 1.26
CA ASN A 43 8.53 3.03 1.21
C ASN A 43 8.95 2.68 -0.20
N SER A 44 8.02 2.19 -1.03
CA SER A 44 8.25 1.99 -2.46
C SER A 44 8.63 3.30 -3.17
N LEU A 45 7.89 4.39 -2.92
CA LEU A 45 8.23 5.70 -3.49
C LEU A 45 9.65 6.15 -3.09
N ALA A 46 10.05 5.93 -1.84
CA ALA A 46 11.40 6.25 -1.39
C ALA A 46 12.46 5.32 -2.00
N ASN A 47 12.21 4.01 -2.06
CA ASN A 47 13.14 3.02 -2.64
C ASN A 47 13.37 3.28 -4.14
N HIS A 48 12.38 3.79 -4.86
CA HIS A 48 12.50 4.23 -6.24
C HIS A 48 12.94 5.71 -6.39
N GLY A 49 13.25 6.42 -5.31
CA GLY A 49 13.72 7.82 -5.37
C GLY A 49 12.69 8.82 -5.92
N ILE A 50 11.40 8.45 -5.94
CA ILE A 50 10.28 9.31 -6.36
C ILE A 50 10.02 10.38 -5.29
N ILE A 51 10.21 10.01 -4.03
CA ILE A 51 10.41 10.93 -2.91
C ILE A 51 11.83 10.76 -2.39
N ASN A 52 12.25 11.61 -1.43
CA ASN A 52 13.61 11.56 -0.89
C ASN A 52 13.93 10.14 -0.37
N HIS A 53 14.96 9.52 -0.97
CA HIS A 53 15.31 8.11 -0.72
C HIS A 53 15.66 7.82 0.76
N ASN A 54 16.22 8.81 1.44
CA ASN A 54 16.54 8.72 2.87
C ASN A 54 15.31 8.79 3.79
N GLY A 55 14.11 8.96 3.24
CA GLY A 55 12.84 9.02 3.96
C GLY A 55 12.64 10.29 4.79
N GLN A 56 13.36 11.37 4.50
CA GLN A 56 13.31 12.62 5.29
C GLN A 56 12.90 13.81 4.42
N ASN A 57 12.36 14.86 5.05
CA ASN A 57 12.03 16.14 4.40
C ASN A 57 11.07 15.99 3.21
N ILE A 58 10.09 15.10 3.31
CA ILE A 58 9.12 14.81 2.26
C ILE A 58 8.04 15.90 2.25
N THR A 59 7.74 16.43 1.07
CA THR A 59 6.69 17.44 0.89
C THR A 59 5.36 16.78 0.55
N ASP A 60 4.26 17.42 0.94
CA ASP A 60 2.90 17.00 0.58
C ASP A 60 2.71 16.89 -0.95
N ASP A 61 3.34 17.78 -1.72
CA ASP A 61 3.28 17.75 -3.19
C ASP A 61 4.01 16.55 -3.79
N SER A 62 5.17 16.17 -3.25
CA SER A 62 5.89 14.97 -3.69
C SER A 62 5.10 13.70 -3.42
N LEU A 63 4.37 13.64 -2.30
CA LEU A 63 3.47 12.53 -1.98
C LEU A 63 2.28 12.49 -2.93
N ARG A 64 1.57 13.61 -3.14
CA ARG A 64 0.47 13.68 -4.10
C ARG A 64 0.91 13.23 -5.49
N TYR A 65 2.05 13.70 -5.96
CA TYR A 65 2.62 13.29 -7.24
C TYR A 65 2.92 11.78 -7.28
N GLY A 66 3.62 11.27 -6.27
CA GLY A 66 4.01 9.86 -6.20
C GLY A 66 2.80 8.92 -6.14
N PHE A 67 1.87 9.20 -5.21
CA PHE A 67 0.64 8.42 -5.04
C PHE A 67 -0.20 8.39 -6.32
N LYS A 68 -0.41 9.53 -6.97
CA LYS A 68 -1.21 9.62 -8.19
C LYS A 68 -0.55 8.93 -9.38
N THR A 69 0.74 9.19 -9.58
CA THR A 69 1.47 8.72 -10.76
C THR A 69 1.77 7.23 -10.71
N PHE A 70 2.09 6.71 -9.52
CA PHE A 70 2.61 5.35 -9.36
C PHE A 70 1.65 4.40 -8.67
N PHE A 71 0.50 4.86 -8.16
CA PHE A 71 -0.52 3.99 -7.56
C PHE A 71 -1.95 4.35 -7.95
N GLY A 72 -2.15 5.37 -8.81
CA GLY A 72 -3.48 5.83 -9.21
C GLY A 72 -4.29 6.44 -8.06
N VAL A 73 -3.64 6.89 -6.98
CA VAL A 73 -4.34 7.51 -5.85
C VAL A 73 -4.76 8.93 -6.23
N GLY A 74 -6.06 9.21 -6.26
CA GLY A 74 -6.59 10.53 -6.59
C GLY A 74 -6.22 11.63 -5.59
N ASP A 75 -6.41 12.88 -6.00
CA ASP A 75 -6.06 14.05 -5.19
C ASP A 75 -6.90 14.12 -3.90
N ASP A 76 -8.17 13.70 -3.95
CA ASP A 76 -9.06 13.68 -2.78
C ASP A 76 -8.66 12.60 -1.75
N VAL A 77 -8.24 11.42 -2.21
CA VAL A 77 -7.66 10.37 -1.36
C VAL A 77 -6.35 10.84 -0.73
N SER A 78 -5.46 11.45 -1.53
CA SER A 78 -4.19 11.98 -1.05
C SER A 78 -4.40 13.08 0.00
N ASN A 79 -5.36 13.98 -0.24
CA ASN A 79 -5.70 15.04 0.70
C ASN A 79 -6.33 14.48 1.98
N PHE A 80 -7.14 13.42 1.87
CA PHE A 80 -7.65 12.71 3.05
C PHE A 80 -6.51 12.12 3.88
N PHE A 81 -5.57 11.40 3.26
CA PHE A 81 -4.36 10.91 3.95
C PHE A 81 -3.60 12.05 4.63
N LEU A 82 -3.29 13.14 3.92
CA LEU A 82 -2.55 14.27 4.45
C LEU A 82 -3.29 14.98 5.60
N SER A 83 -4.62 14.94 5.64
CA SER A 83 -5.40 15.44 6.79
C SER A 83 -5.20 14.63 8.07
N GLN A 84 -4.77 13.37 7.96
CA GLN A 84 -4.41 12.52 9.10
C GLN A 84 -2.95 12.72 9.55
N VAL A 85 -2.11 13.34 8.70
CA VAL A 85 -0.71 13.67 9.01
C VAL A 85 -0.67 14.92 9.91
N THR A 86 -0.65 14.67 11.21
CA THR A 86 -0.56 15.72 12.25
C THR A 86 0.86 16.25 12.46
N THR A 87 1.01 17.20 13.40
CA THR A 87 2.32 17.71 13.83
C THR A 87 3.26 16.64 14.39
N GLN A 88 2.75 15.49 14.84
CA GLN A 88 3.58 14.38 15.31
C GLN A 88 4.31 13.65 14.18
N HIS A 89 3.85 13.82 12.94
CA HIS A 89 4.41 13.20 11.75
C HIS A 89 5.28 14.16 10.94
N ARG A 90 5.53 15.37 11.49
CA ARG A 90 6.21 16.45 10.80
C ARG A 90 7.39 16.95 11.63
N ASN A 91 8.51 17.15 10.96
CA ASN A 91 9.71 17.72 11.56
C ASN A 91 9.57 19.24 11.79
N ALA A 92 10.62 19.86 12.32
CA ALA A 92 10.62 21.29 12.65
C ALA A 92 10.37 22.24 11.46
N TYR A 93 10.50 21.75 10.23
CA TYR A 93 10.22 22.49 8.99
C TYR A 93 8.80 22.25 8.45
N GLY A 94 7.98 21.46 9.14
CA GLY A 94 6.64 21.07 8.67
C GLY A 94 6.66 19.98 7.59
N LEU A 95 7.81 19.37 7.34
CA LEU A 95 8.00 18.30 6.36
C LEU A 95 7.84 16.93 7.00
N ILE A 96 7.49 15.93 6.21
CA ILE A 96 7.27 14.56 6.67
C ILE A 96 8.60 13.79 6.71
N ASP A 97 8.85 13.12 7.82
CA ASP A 97 9.89 12.10 7.94
C ASP A 97 9.20 10.73 8.09
N LEU A 98 9.57 9.74 7.28
CA LEU A 98 8.88 8.45 7.22
C LEU A 98 8.91 7.69 8.54
N LYS A 99 9.95 7.88 9.36
CA LYS A 99 10.01 7.25 10.69
C LYS A 99 8.89 7.71 11.62
N ASP A 100 8.37 8.93 11.43
CA ASP A 100 7.37 9.48 12.35
C ASP A 100 5.99 8.85 12.08
N MET A 101 5.81 8.20 10.93
CA MET A 101 4.63 7.37 10.61
C MET A 101 4.56 6.08 11.42
N ARG A 102 5.62 5.72 12.15
CA ARG A 102 5.68 4.54 13.05
C ARG A 102 4.97 4.79 14.38
N LEU A 103 4.50 6.02 14.64
CA LEU A 103 3.92 6.38 15.92
C LEU A 103 2.58 5.65 16.15
N HIS A 104 2.60 4.70 17.09
CA HIS A 104 1.46 3.83 17.37
C HIS A 104 0.22 4.58 17.86
N GLY A 105 -0.95 4.17 17.36
CA GLY A 105 -2.25 4.74 17.69
C GLY A 105 -2.64 5.98 16.85
N PHE A 106 -1.75 6.45 15.98
CA PHE A 106 -2.04 7.52 15.01
C PHE A 106 -2.59 6.93 13.71
N ILE A 107 -1.77 6.88 12.67
CA ILE A 107 -2.08 6.16 11.44
C ILE A 107 -1.76 4.68 11.65
N GLU A 108 -0.57 4.40 12.20
CA GLU A 108 -0.16 3.04 12.58
C GLU A 108 -1.08 2.45 13.66
N HIS A 109 -1.41 1.17 13.49
CA HIS A 109 -2.32 0.42 14.34
C HIS A 109 -2.04 -1.10 14.29
N ASP A 110 -2.54 -1.80 15.31
CA ASP A 110 -2.52 -3.27 15.39
C ASP A 110 -3.30 -3.93 14.25
N ALA A 111 -3.12 -5.24 14.10
CA ALA A 111 -3.72 -6.06 13.05
C ALA A 111 -3.38 -5.55 11.64
N SER A 112 -2.16 -5.04 11.44
CA SER A 112 -1.64 -4.71 10.11
C SER A 112 -1.56 -5.97 9.22
N LEU A 113 -1.67 -5.80 7.90
CA LEU A 113 -1.63 -6.92 6.96
C LEU A 113 -0.29 -7.67 7.02
N VAL A 114 0.82 -6.93 7.06
CA VAL A 114 2.19 -7.48 6.93
C VAL A 114 3.19 -6.88 7.93
N HIS A 115 2.71 -6.27 9.01
CA HIS A 115 3.54 -5.76 10.11
C HIS A 115 3.10 -6.42 11.42
N ASP A 116 4.06 -6.64 12.32
CA ASP A 116 3.78 -7.10 13.68
C ASP A 116 3.18 -5.98 14.52
N ASP A 117 2.28 -6.34 15.44
CA ASP A 117 1.76 -5.40 16.41
C ASP A 117 2.86 -4.99 17.39
N LEU A 118 2.82 -3.73 17.87
CA LEU A 118 3.83 -3.21 18.77
C LEU A 118 3.92 -4.03 20.07
N GLY A 119 2.79 -4.53 20.59
CA GLY A 119 2.75 -5.35 21.80
C GLY A 119 3.32 -6.75 21.65
N GLN A 120 3.52 -7.22 20.42
CA GLN A 120 4.12 -8.53 20.12
C GLN A 120 5.63 -8.44 19.86
N ASN A 121 6.11 -7.27 19.41
CA ASN A 121 7.50 -7.12 19.00
C ASN A 121 8.41 -6.59 20.12
N THR A 122 9.28 -7.45 20.65
CA THR A 122 10.28 -7.09 21.68
C THR A 122 11.32 -6.05 21.22
N ALA A 123 11.48 -5.83 19.91
CA ALA A 123 12.33 -4.80 19.33
C ALA A 123 11.62 -3.43 19.19
N ASN A 124 10.32 -3.34 19.48
CA ASN A 124 9.47 -2.18 19.22
C ASN A 124 9.44 -1.75 17.73
N GLU A 125 9.51 -2.71 16.80
CA GLU A 125 9.50 -2.44 15.35
C GLU A 125 8.16 -2.83 14.73
N ASN A 126 7.24 -1.87 14.59
CA ASN A 126 5.90 -2.02 13.99
C ASN A 126 5.86 -1.64 12.50
N TYR A 127 7.01 -1.54 11.85
CA TYR A 127 7.14 -0.97 10.49
C TYR A 127 7.97 -1.83 9.54
N ILE A 128 8.65 -2.86 10.05
CA ILE A 128 9.43 -3.77 9.21
C ILE A 128 8.48 -4.85 8.71
N THR A 129 8.43 -5.03 7.40
CA THR A 129 7.62 -6.08 6.79
C THR A 129 7.97 -7.45 7.37
N ASN A 130 6.97 -8.11 7.95
CA ASN A 130 7.08 -9.49 8.38
C ASN A 130 6.81 -10.42 7.18
N GLN A 131 7.86 -11.05 6.66
CA GLN A 131 7.74 -11.98 5.53
C GLN A 131 6.85 -13.18 5.81
N THR A 132 6.72 -13.61 7.07
CA THR A 132 5.78 -14.68 7.44
C THR A 132 4.33 -14.23 7.17
N LEU A 133 4.00 -12.96 7.43
CA LEU A 133 2.67 -12.42 7.14
C LEU A 133 2.45 -12.23 5.62
N VAL A 134 3.50 -11.88 4.87
CA VAL A 134 3.46 -11.84 3.39
C VAL A 134 3.17 -13.24 2.83
N ASP A 135 3.87 -14.27 3.32
CA ASP A 135 3.67 -15.66 2.93
C ASP A 135 2.27 -16.17 3.32
N GLN A 136 1.77 -15.77 4.50
CA GLN A 136 0.41 -16.11 4.92
C GLN A 136 -0.62 -15.46 4.01
N LEU A 137 -0.49 -14.17 3.65
CA LEU A 137 -1.37 -13.53 2.67
C LEU A 137 -1.31 -14.26 1.32
N ALA A 138 -0.10 -14.62 0.87
CA ALA A 138 0.09 -15.32 -0.39
C ALA A 138 -0.61 -16.68 -0.42
N SER A 139 -0.67 -17.39 0.72
CA SER A 139 -1.37 -18.67 0.84
C SER A 139 -2.89 -18.59 0.62
N TYR A 140 -3.48 -17.40 0.70
CA TYR A 140 -4.89 -17.19 0.35
C TYR A 140 -5.13 -17.08 -1.15
N GLY A 141 -4.09 -16.81 -1.94
CA GLY A 141 -4.22 -16.69 -3.39
C GLY A 141 -4.40 -18.05 -4.07
N GLU A 142 -5.10 -18.06 -5.20
CA GLU A 142 -5.34 -19.25 -6.01
C GLU A 142 -4.96 -18.97 -7.47
N ASN A 143 -4.24 -19.90 -8.10
CA ASN A 143 -3.79 -19.78 -9.50
C ASN A 143 -3.04 -18.45 -9.80
N GLY A 144 -2.24 -17.97 -8.84
CA GLY A 144 -1.48 -16.72 -8.97
C GLY A 144 -2.32 -15.45 -8.78
N ILE A 145 -3.56 -15.56 -8.32
CA ILE A 145 -4.47 -14.42 -8.11
C ILE A 145 -4.87 -14.34 -6.65
N LEU A 146 -4.83 -13.11 -6.10
CA LEU A 146 -5.46 -12.76 -4.84
C LEU A 146 -6.73 -11.94 -5.15
N SER A 147 -7.90 -12.51 -4.91
CA SER A 147 -9.17 -11.80 -5.04
C SER A 147 -9.47 -10.92 -3.83
N THR A 148 -10.31 -9.89 -4.00
CA THR A 148 -10.85 -9.08 -2.89
C THR A 148 -11.46 -9.94 -1.77
N LYS A 149 -12.16 -11.04 -2.13
CA LYS A 149 -12.75 -11.95 -1.14
C LYS A 149 -11.70 -12.66 -0.28
N GLN A 150 -10.60 -13.07 -0.89
CA GLN A 150 -9.46 -13.69 -0.20
C GLN A 150 -8.73 -12.66 0.69
N LEU A 151 -8.49 -11.44 0.19
CA LEU A 151 -7.93 -10.35 0.98
C LEU A 151 -8.82 -10.03 2.21
N ARG A 152 -10.14 -9.98 2.03
CA ARG A 152 -11.10 -9.83 3.14
C ARG A 152 -10.95 -10.93 4.19
N ALA A 153 -10.87 -12.18 3.74
CA ALA A 153 -10.72 -13.31 4.66
C ALA A 153 -9.41 -13.23 5.45
N PHE A 154 -8.31 -12.86 4.79
CA PHE A 154 -7.02 -12.64 5.45
C PHE A 154 -7.05 -11.45 6.42
N ARG A 155 -7.68 -10.33 6.06
CA ARG A 155 -7.83 -9.15 6.95
C ARG A 155 -8.57 -9.52 8.24
N SER A 156 -9.64 -10.30 8.11
CA SER A 156 -10.39 -10.81 9.27
C SER A 156 -9.56 -11.78 10.12
N GLN A 157 -8.69 -12.58 9.49
CA GLN A 157 -7.77 -13.46 10.21
C GLN A 157 -6.73 -12.65 11.00
N ARG A 158 -6.14 -11.61 10.40
CA ARG A 158 -5.18 -10.72 11.09
C ARG A 158 -5.77 -10.09 12.35
N GLU A 159 -7.02 -9.65 12.32
CA GLU A 159 -7.71 -9.15 13.52
C GLU A 159 -7.85 -10.22 14.61
N ALA A 160 -8.20 -11.45 14.23
CA ALA A 160 -8.34 -12.55 15.18
C ALA A 160 -6.98 -12.95 15.79
N ASP A 161 -5.93 -13.00 14.96
CA ASP A 161 -4.58 -13.33 15.39
C ASP A 161 -4.07 -12.28 16.38
N SER A 162 -4.10 -11.00 16.00
CA SER A 162 -3.68 -9.87 16.85
C SER A 162 -4.44 -9.84 18.17
N LYS A 163 -5.76 -10.01 18.15
CA LYS A 163 -6.57 -10.07 19.37
C LYS A 163 -6.20 -11.24 20.30
N SER A 164 -5.74 -12.35 19.73
CA SER A 164 -5.37 -13.54 20.50
C SER A 164 -3.94 -13.48 21.05
N ALA A 165 -3.03 -12.84 20.30
CA ALA A 165 -1.60 -12.85 20.56
C ALA A 165 -1.09 -11.60 21.29
N ASP A 166 -1.75 -10.44 21.12
CA ASP A 166 -1.34 -9.18 21.74
C ASP A 166 -2.18 -8.84 22.98
N PRO A 167 -1.61 -8.91 24.20
CA PRO A 167 -2.30 -8.51 25.42
C PRO A 167 -2.70 -7.03 25.47
N SER A 168 -2.07 -6.18 24.65
CA SER A 168 -2.32 -4.75 24.50
C SER A 168 -3.17 -4.38 23.27
N TYR A 169 -3.71 -5.39 22.56
CA TYR A 169 -4.51 -5.23 21.35
C TYR A 169 -5.52 -4.07 21.41
N ASN A 170 -5.37 -3.12 20.49
CA ASN A 170 -6.21 -1.94 20.39
C ASN A 170 -6.71 -1.72 18.94
N PHE A 171 -7.92 -2.20 18.66
CA PHE A 171 -8.51 -2.14 17.32
C PHE A 171 -9.95 -1.60 17.33
N GLY A 172 -10.08 -0.33 17.71
CA GLY A 172 -11.34 0.40 17.77
C GLY A 172 -11.89 0.81 16.40
N VAL A 173 -12.96 1.63 16.41
CA VAL A 173 -13.63 2.09 15.19
C VAL A 173 -12.69 2.87 14.26
N LYS A 174 -11.80 3.68 14.83
CA LYS A 174 -10.80 4.44 14.06
C LYS A 174 -9.82 3.50 13.36
N GLN A 175 -9.25 2.55 14.09
CA GLN A 175 -8.30 1.58 13.54
C GLN A 175 -8.96 0.71 12.46
N GLN A 176 -10.18 0.22 12.70
CA GLN A 176 -10.96 -0.49 11.68
C GLN A 176 -11.16 0.37 10.43
N PHE A 177 -11.50 1.65 10.57
CA PHE A 177 -11.67 2.52 9.41
C PHE A 177 -10.37 2.63 8.58
N THR A 178 -9.22 2.86 9.23
CA THR A 178 -7.91 2.92 8.55
C THR A 178 -7.56 1.59 7.90
N ALA A 179 -7.60 0.51 8.68
CA ALA A 179 -7.33 -0.87 8.31
C ALA A 179 -8.03 -1.37 7.05
N TYR A 180 -9.33 -1.13 6.95
CA TYR A 180 -10.14 -1.53 5.80
C TYR A 180 -9.96 -0.55 4.63
N GLY A 181 -9.69 0.72 4.92
CA GLY A 181 -9.27 1.70 3.92
C GLY A 181 -7.97 1.32 3.22
N GLU A 182 -6.96 0.85 3.96
CA GLU A 182 -5.67 0.40 3.41
C GLU A 182 -5.82 -0.85 2.53
N ALA A 183 -6.60 -1.83 2.99
CA ALA A 183 -6.93 -3.00 2.18
C ALA A 183 -7.71 -2.61 0.90
N ALA A 184 -8.59 -1.61 0.99
CA ALA A 184 -9.26 -1.07 -0.18
C ALA A 184 -8.28 -0.36 -1.13
N LEU A 185 -7.34 0.44 -0.63
CA LEU A 185 -6.30 1.08 -1.45
C LEU A 185 -5.46 0.04 -2.20
N MET A 186 -5.15 -1.10 -1.58
CA MET A 186 -4.47 -2.22 -2.24
C MET A 186 -5.30 -2.76 -3.41
N VAL A 187 -6.60 -3.03 -3.21
CA VAL A 187 -7.51 -3.47 -4.30
C VAL A 187 -7.63 -2.39 -5.38
N LYS A 188 -7.75 -1.12 -5.00
CA LYS A 188 -7.86 -0.01 -5.96
C LYS A 188 -6.60 0.19 -6.78
N SER A 189 -5.43 -0.10 -6.22
CA SER A 189 -4.13 0.13 -6.87
C SER A 189 -3.67 -1.06 -7.72
N PHE A 190 -4.01 -2.29 -7.33
CA PHE A 190 -3.50 -3.52 -7.98
C PHE A 190 -4.60 -4.42 -8.59
N GLY A 191 -5.86 -4.16 -8.29
CA GLY A 191 -6.97 -4.98 -8.73
C GLY A 191 -7.42 -4.65 -10.15
N ASP A 192 -7.83 -5.68 -10.89
CA ASP A 192 -8.58 -5.52 -12.14
C ASP A 192 -10.03 -5.07 -11.88
N SER A 193 -10.87 -5.02 -12.94
CA SER A 193 -12.28 -4.64 -12.81
C SER A 193 -13.12 -5.57 -11.93
N ASN A 194 -12.62 -6.76 -11.61
CA ASN A 194 -13.26 -7.74 -10.73
C ASN A 194 -12.63 -7.77 -9.33
N GLY A 195 -11.64 -6.92 -9.05
CA GLY A 195 -10.90 -6.92 -7.79
C GLY A 195 -9.87 -8.06 -7.66
N ASN A 196 -9.47 -8.66 -8.78
CA ASN A 196 -8.40 -9.65 -8.79
C ASN A 196 -7.04 -8.96 -8.90
N MET A 197 -6.13 -9.30 -7.98
CA MET A 197 -4.76 -8.78 -7.95
C MET A 197 -3.78 -9.89 -8.32
N GLN A 198 -2.77 -9.55 -9.12
CA GLN A 198 -1.68 -10.45 -9.46
C GLN A 198 -0.85 -10.73 -8.20
N LEU A 199 -0.79 -11.99 -7.76
CA LEU A 199 -0.24 -12.32 -6.46
C LEU A 199 1.26 -12.03 -6.35
N ASP A 200 2.01 -12.24 -7.43
CA ASP A 200 3.44 -11.93 -7.51
C ASP A 200 3.72 -10.42 -7.41
N GLN A 201 2.88 -9.58 -8.01
CA GLN A 201 2.96 -8.13 -7.88
C GLN A 201 2.69 -7.69 -6.43
N ILE A 202 1.68 -8.30 -5.79
CA ILE A 202 1.36 -8.03 -4.39
C ILE A 202 2.48 -8.43 -3.45
N THR A 203 3.02 -9.64 -3.58
CA THR A 203 4.08 -10.12 -2.69
C THR A 203 5.39 -9.39 -2.91
N THR A 204 5.70 -8.99 -4.16
CA THR A 204 6.82 -8.09 -4.46
C THR A 204 6.63 -6.73 -3.79
N TRP A 205 5.46 -6.12 -3.93
CA TRP A 205 5.20 -4.79 -3.38
C TRP A 205 5.19 -4.77 -1.85
N LEU A 206 4.54 -5.74 -1.21
CA LEU A 206 4.50 -5.82 0.25
C LEU A 206 5.82 -6.31 0.84
N GLY A 207 6.44 -7.32 0.22
CA GLY A 207 7.64 -8.00 0.72
C GLY A 207 8.94 -7.27 0.46
N GLU A 208 9.08 -6.63 -0.71
CA GLU A 208 10.31 -5.93 -1.11
C GLU A 208 10.16 -4.40 -1.07
N GLU A 209 8.94 -3.90 -0.86
CA GLU A 209 8.62 -2.47 -0.96
C GLU A 209 9.14 -1.90 -2.28
N ARG A 210 8.85 -2.64 -3.35
CA ARG A 210 9.25 -2.37 -4.73
C ARG A 210 8.02 -2.35 -5.61
N ILE A 211 7.93 -1.35 -6.48
CA ILE A 211 6.91 -1.33 -7.54
C ILE A 211 7.33 -2.39 -8.57
N PRO A 212 6.49 -3.41 -8.84
CA PRO A 212 6.83 -4.46 -9.81
C PRO A 212 7.08 -3.88 -11.21
N ASP A 213 8.05 -4.42 -11.95
CA ASP A 213 8.46 -3.86 -13.25
C ASP A 213 7.34 -3.92 -14.31
N ASP A 214 6.46 -4.92 -14.20
CA ASP A 214 5.31 -5.13 -15.07
C ASP A 214 4.02 -4.48 -14.56
N TYR A 215 4.07 -3.79 -13.41
CA TYR A 215 2.92 -3.06 -12.86
C TYR A 215 2.44 -1.94 -13.81
N VAL A 216 1.12 -1.75 -13.85
CA VAL A 216 0.48 -0.60 -14.50
C VAL A 216 -0.29 0.15 -13.42
N PRO A 217 0.03 1.42 -13.14
CA PRO A 217 -0.82 2.21 -12.26
C PRO A 217 -2.21 2.38 -12.88
N PRO A 218 -3.29 2.20 -12.12
CA PRO A 218 -4.64 2.43 -12.62
C PRO A 218 -4.88 3.92 -12.84
N SER A 219 -5.92 4.23 -13.62
CA SER A 219 -6.44 5.61 -13.67
C SER A 219 -6.78 6.13 -12.27
N PRO A 220 -6.56 7.44 -11.99
CA PRO A 220 -6.76 8.00 -10.66
C PRO A 220 -8.15 7.69 -10.07
N TYR A 221 -8.20 7.02 -8.91
CA TYR A 221 -9.42 6.69 -8.18
C TYR A 221 -9.69 7.66 -7.04
N ASN A 222 -10.97 7.80 -6.68
CA ASN A 222 -11.43 8.80 -5.70
C ASN A 222 -11.78 8.18 -4.34
N LEU A 223 -11.94 9.04 -3.33
CA LEU A 223 -12.22 8.65 -1.95
C LEU A 223 -13.52 7.88 -1.81
N LEU A 224 -14.56 8.24 -2.57
CA LEU A 224 -15.84 7.52 -2.53
C LEU A 224 -15.68 6.06 -2.97
N SER A 225 -14.87 5.80 -4.00
CA SER A 225 -14.59 4.44 -4.46
C SER A 225 -13.81 3.63 -3.43
N VAL A 226 -12.86 4.26 -2.71
CA VAL A 226 -12.12 3.62 -1.62
C VAL A 226 -13.06 3.28 -0.46
N LEU A 227 -13.97 4.18 -0.09
CA LEU A 227 -14.94 3.95 0.98
C LEU A 227 -15.92 2.83 0.65
N GLY A 228 -16.37 2.73 -0.61
CA GLY A 228 -17.22 1.63 -1.07
C GLY A 228 -16.50 0.28 -0.99
N GLU A 229 -15.26 0.22 -1.46
CA GLU A 229 -14.44 -1.00 -1.39
C GLU A 229 -14.13 -1.40 0.07
N ALA A 230 -13.80 -0.43 0.93
CA ALA A 230 -13.56 -0.66 2.35
C ALA A 230 -14.82 -1.17 3.08
N PHE A 231 -16.00 -0.66 2.69
CA PHE A 231 -17.27 -1.16 3.19
C PHE A 231 -17.48 -2.62 2.80
N TYR A 232 -17.28 -2.98 1.53
CA TYR A 232 -17.38 -4.37 1.06
C TYR A 232 -16.39 -5.29 1.79
N LEU A 233 -15.11 -4.89 1.89
CA LEU A 233 -14.09 -5.68 2.60
C LEU A 233 -14.51 -5.93 4.06
N ARG A 234 -15.15 -4.96 4.72
CA ARG A 234 -15.62 -5.12 6.11
C ARG A 234 -16.87 -5.99 6.23
N THR A 235 -17.89 -5.71 5.42
CA THR A 235 -19.24 -6.29 5.62
C THR A 235 -19.49 -7.53 4.77
N GLY A 236 -18.81 -7.64 3.62
CA GLY A 236 -19.06 -8.65 2.59
C GLY A 236 -20.31 -8.38 1.75
N ILE A 237 -20.92 -7.20 1.86
CA ILE A 237 -22.15 -6.77 1.15
C ILE A 237 -21.82 -5.54 0.30
#